data_AF-A0A388LWA3-F1
#
_entry.id   AF-A0A388LWA3-F1
#
_cell.length_a   1.000
_cell.length_b   1.000
_cell.length_c   1.000
_cell.angle_alpha   90.00
_cell.angle_beta   90.00
_cell.angle_gamma   90.00
#
_symmetry.space_group_name_H-M   'P 1'
#
loop_
_entity.id
_entity.type
_entity.pdbx_description
1 polymer ?
#
loop_
_entity_poly.entity_id
_entity_poly.type
_entity_poly.pdbx_seq_one_letter_code
_entity_poly.pdbx_strand_id
1 'polypeptide(L)'
;MIMVIVVSLSTSAFASADGDGAAFESGYGASTGAQHHEGRKGFFEHGKPKEVVKSEGGSLSVWSEFKELEAEGRSFAAAHLKLEENGFLLPAYPAFPHVLYAIEGSSYVGLMAPLGVPATMTRISKGEVLSIPRGWVFWICNHRPEGQEAERFEEPRGVENASSQSSSRTFEAVVLSGDPEHVFKTQDRFPLADAPRKHGAEGEETEVGGSILHGFSKDVLAAVWDVDESDVDKLLSSQSGRVIAKISKQEHPGLWEEMVSKLWRLEVVDTFTSLAGRVLVHHHERHVEVAGAAALLGEFVYDLDHSSPVVSNAGGQMRAVNRKLLPALGKYGSDFAVAVVELKQSGMVAPGWCVNADEVVYVTKGSGRIQIANPDGTNGLDAHVQPGSLIVIPRLHASVKAASKNEGLEMISFTTSALPFWSDLAGHNSVLHNMPAVAVKEAFNIPEDVWEKFRSSSTARYSIILPAPEFAKHE
;
A
#
# COMPACT_ATOMS: atom_id res chain seq x y z
N MET A 1 -9.23 -45.88 -19.15
CA MET A 1 -9.21 -45.25 -20.49
C MET A 1 -9.85 -43.87 -20.34
N ILE A 2 -9.05 -42.86 -20.00
CA ILE A 2 -9.44 -41.46 -19.90
C ILE A 2 -8.35 -40.66 -20.61
N MET A 3 -8.82 -39.78 -21.49
CA MET A 3 -8.14 -39.17 -22.63
C MET A 3 -7.25 -38.00 -22.17
N VAL A 4 -5.96 -38.07 -22.49
CA VAL A 4 -5.03 -36.94 -22.36
C VAL A 4 -5.23 -36.05 -23.59
N ILE A 5 -5.71 -34.83 -23.40
CA ILE A 5 -5.76 -33.80 -24.45
C ILE A 5 -4.42 -33.06 -24.41
N VAL A 6 -3.56 -33.40 -25.37
CA VAL A 6 -2.39 -32.61 -25.75
C VAL A 6 -2.88 -31.51 -26.68
N VAL A 7 -2.76 -30.24 -26.29
CA VAL A 7 -2.97 -29.12 -27.22
C VAL A 7 -1.61 -28.70 -27.77
N SER A 8 -1.50 -28.91 -29.08
CA SER A 8 -0.41 -28.56 -29.98
C SER A 8 -0.15 -27.06 -30.05
N LEU A 9 1.13 -26.68 -30.06
CA LEU A 9 1.64 -25.40 -30.54
C LEU A 9 1.22 -25.19 -32.00
N SER A 10 0.67 -24.02 -32.32
CA SER A 10 0.47 -23.56 -33.68
C SER A 10 1.73 -22.83 -34.16
N THR A 11 2.44 -23.48 -35.08
CA THR A 11 3.40 -22.86 -36.00
C THR A 11 2.69 -21.85 -36.89
N SER A 12 3.18 -20.61 -36.96
CA SER A 12 2.84 -19.67 -38.05
C SER A 12 4.03 -19.54 -39.00
N ALA A 13 3.70 -19.57 -40.28
CA ALA A 13 4.57 -19.73 -41.43
C ALA A 13 5.58 -18.59 -41.64
N PHE A 14 6.73 -18.99 -42.18
CA PHE A 14 7.65 -18.15 -42.94
C PHE A 14 6.92 -17.52 -44.15
N ALA A 15 7.05 -16.20 -44.29
CA ALA A 15 6.94 -15.51 -45.57
C ALA A 15 8.09 -14.48 -45.64
N SER A 16 9.00 -14.66 -46.60
CA SER A 16 10.02 -13.68 -46.95
C SER A 16 9.45 -12.66 -47.93
N ALA A 17 9.66 -11.37 -47.67
CA ALA A 17 9.88 -10.34 -48.68
C ALA A 17 10.40 -9.05 -48.00
N ASP A 18 11.68 -8.78 -48.25
CA ASP A 18 12.37 -7.49 -48.41
C ASP A 18 11.92 -6.22 -47.64
N GLY A 19 12.90 -5.67 -46.90
CA GLY A 19 13.25 -4.24 -46.99
C GLY A 19 12.51 -3.27 -46.08
N ASP A 20 12.99 -3.09 -44.84
CA ASP A 20 13.67 -1.85 -44.42
C ASP A 20 14.00 -1.92 -42.92
N GLY A 21 15.26 -1.65 -42.60
CA GLY A 21 15.82 -1.76 -41.26
C GLY A 21 15.38 -0.63 -40.35
N ALA A 22 14.65 -0.98 -39.29
CA ALA A 22 14.60 -0.22 -38.05
C ALA A 22 15.00 -1.17 -36.91
N ALA A 23 16.25 -1.06 -36.48
CA ALA A 23 16.77 -1.81 -35.34
C ALA A 23 16.01 -1.42 -34.08
N PHE A 24 15.28 -2.37 -33.48
CA PHE A 24 14.74 -2.25 -32.14
C PHE A 24 15.88 -2.62 -31.17
N GLU A 25 16.63 -1.62 -30.70
CA GLU A 25 17.61 -1.82 -29.63
C GLU A 25 16.88 -2.14 -28.32
N SER A 26 16.85 -3.41 -27.93
CA SER A 26 16.51 -3.84 -26.59
C SER A 26 17.61 -3.37 -25.63
N GLY A 27 17.32 -2.35 -24.83
CA GLY A 27 18.24 -1.74 -23.86
C GLY A 27 18.58 -2.60 -22.63
N TYR A 28 18.91 -3.88 -22.81
CA TYR A 28 19.57 -4.68 -21.77
C TYR A 28 21.07 -4.68 -22.06
N GLY A 29 21.71 -3.56 -21.72
CA GLY A 29 23.17 -3.45 -21.73
C GLY A 29 23.76 -4.31 -20.61
N ALA A 30 24.34 -5.46 -20.98
CA ALA A 30 25.12 -6.29 -20.07
C ALA A 30 26.38 -5.52 -19.60
N SER A 31 26.41 -5.12 -18.33
CA SER A 31 27.67 -4.71 -17.68
C SER A 31 28.22 -5.89 -16.86
N THR A 32 29.11 -6.66 -17.48
CA THR A 32 29.97 -7.61 -16.79
C THR A 32 30.98 -6.86 -15.94
N GLY A 33 30.92 -7.01 -14.62
CA GLY A 33 31.93 -6.47 -13.72
C GLY A 33 31.50 -6.53 -12.27
N ALA A 34 31.89 -7.60 -11.57
CA ALA A 34 31.89 -7.64 -10.12
C ALA A 34 32.92 -6.62 -9.60
N GLN A 35 32.47 -5.39 -9.36
CA GLN A 35 33.20 -4.39 -8.61
C GLN A 35 32.24 -3.81 -7.57
N HIS A 36 32.64 -3.88 -6.30
CA HIS A 36 32.05 -3.11 -5.22
C HIS A 36 32.16 -1.62 -5.59
N HIS A 37 31.11 -1.08 -6.20
CA HIS A 37 30.93 0.34 -6.40
C HIS A 37 30.09 0.87 -5.24
N GLU A 38 30.74 1.45 -4.24
CA GLU A 38 30.09 2.47 -3.42
C GLU A 38 29.54 3.56 -4.36
N GLY A 39 28.21 3.71 -4.41
CA GLY A 39 27.56 4.89 -4.98
C GLY A 39 26.67 4.70 -6.22
N ARG A 40 26.50 3.49 -6.77
CA ARG A 40 25.52 3.26 -7.86
C ARG A 40 24.35 2.42 -7.33
N LYS A 41 23.20 3.06 -7.12
CA LYS A 41 21.95 2.40 -6.72
C LYS A 41 21.59 1.31 -7.73
N GLY A 42 21.21 0.13 -7.26
CA GLY A 42 20.70 -0.93 -8.13
C GLY A 42 19.39 -0.51 -8.79
N PHE A 43 19.10 -1.05 -9.97
CA PHE A 43 17.89 -0.72 -10.76
C PHE A 43 16.59 -0.85 -9.95
N PHE A 44 16.54 -1.80 -9.03
CA PHE A 44 15.40 -2.12 -8.17
C PHE A 44 15.38 -1.37 -6.82
N GLU A 45 16.44 -0.62 -6.50
CA GLU A 45 16.58 0.11 -5.23
C GLU A 45 16.24 1.59 -5.41
N HIS A 46 15.25 2.05 -4.65
CA HIS A 46 14.84 3.44 -4.67
C HIS A 46 15.47 4.18 -3.49
N GLY A 47 16.16 5.28 -3.81
CA GLY A 47 16.76 6.14 -2.80
C GLY A 47 15.72 6.95 -2.03
N LYS A 48 16.13 8.10 -1.48
CA LYS A 48 15.22 8.96 -0.72
C LYS A 48 14.03 9.40 -1.60
N PRO A 49 12.80 9.38 -1.05
CA PRO A 49 11.63 9.86 -1.76
C PRO A 49 11.76 11.37 -2.04
N LYS A 50 11.05 11.84 -3.06
CA LYS A 50 10.95 13.27 -3.35
C LYS A 50 9.88 13.88 -2.46
N GLU A 51 10.24 14.86 -1.64
CA GLU A 51 9.27 15.67 -0.88
C GLU A 51 8.40 16.47 -1.87
N VAL A 52 7.11 16.20 -1.89
CA VAL A 52 6.14 16.87 -2.79
C VAL A 52 5.26 17.86 -2.04
N VAL A 53 5.12 17.70 -0.72
CA VAL A 53 4.42 18.62 0.17
C VAL A 53 5.23 18.77 1.45
N LYS A 54 5.38 20.02 1.90
CA LYS A 54 5.89 20.37 3.22
C LYS A 54 5.11 21.56 3.76
N SER A 55 4.56 21.41 4.96
CA SER A 55 3.85 22.47 5.68
C SER A 55 4.06 22.32 7.19
N GLU A 56 3.56 23.27 7.98
CA GLU A 56 3.56 23.17 9.45
C GLU A 56 2.72 22.00 9.98
N GLY A 57 1.80 21.50 9.16
CA GLY A 57 0.96 20.34 9.46
C GLY A 57 1.63 19.01 9.14
N GLY A 58 2.72 18.98 8.38
CA GLY A 58 3.35 17.72 7.99
C GLY A 58 4.06 17.74 6.65
N SER A 59 4.36 16.55 6.15
CA SER A 59 5.02 16.35 4.86
C SER A 59 4.48 15.11 4.15
N LEU A 60 4.57 15.15 2.82
CA LEU A 60 4.32 14.00 1.94
C LEU A 60 5.53 13.85 1.03
N SER A 61 6.16 12.69 1.07
CA SER A 61 7.28 12.34 0.19
C SER A 61 6.92 11.13 -0.66
N VAL A 62 7.28 11.12 -1.94
CA VAL A 62 6.79 10.13 -2.91
C VAL A 62 7.96 9.48 -3.66
N TRP A 63 7.82 8.17 -3.90
CA TRP A 63 8.52 7.41 -4.91
C TRP A 63 7.54 7.10 -6.04
N SER A 64 7.80 7.64 -7.24
CA SER A 64 6.87 7.54 -8.37
C SER A 64 7.52 7.08 -9.68
N GLU A 65 8.83 6.87 -9.69
CA GLU A 65 9.59 6.44 -10.87
C GLU A 65 10.07 5.01 -10.64
N PHE A 66 9.22 4.03 -10.98
CA PHE A 66 9.51 2.60 -10.88
C PHE A 66 9.74 2.05 -12.29
N LYS A 67 10.92 2.30 -12.86
CA LYS A 67 11.21 2.07 -14.29
C LYS A 67 11.03 0.60 -14.71
N GLU A 68 11.36 -0.29 -13.81
CA GLU A 68 11.21 -1.74 -13.81
C GLU A 68 9.74 -2.19 -13.92
N LEU A 69 8.81 -1.42 -13.37
CA LEU A 69 7.38 -1.65 -13.55
C LEU A 69 6.86 -0.96 -14.82
N GLU A 70 7.30 0.28 -15.05
CA GLU A 70 6.90 1.10 -16.20
C GLU A 70 7.26 0.44 -17.54
N ALA A 71 8.42 -0.21 -17.63
CA ALA A 71 8.84 -0.96 -18.82
C ALA A 71 7.88 -2.11 -19.18
N GLU A 72 7.11 -2.62 -18.22
CA GLU A 72 6.09 -3.64 -18.42
C GLU A 72 4.67 -3.05 -18.53
N GLY A 73 4.54 -1.73 -18.70
CA GLY A 73 3.24 -1.05 -18.79
C GLY A 73 2.45 -1.04 -17.49
N ARG A 74 3.13 -1.20 -16.35
CA ARG A 74 2.54 -1.13 -15.01
C ARG A 74 3.04 0.13 -14.35
N SER A 75 2.21 0.80 -13.56
CA SER A 75 2.72 1.91 -12.78
C SER A 75 2.06 1.98 -11.42
N PHE A 76 2.86 2.39 -10.45
CA PHE A 76 2.54 2.45 -9.03
C PHE A 76 3.33 3.60 -8.42
N ALA A 77 2.89 4.08 -7.27
CA ALA A 77 3.69 4.98 -6.46
C ALA A 77 3.63 4.55 -4.99
N ALA A 78 4.75 4.73 -4.31
CA ALA A 78 4.80 4.65 -2.86
C ALA A 78 4.92 6.07 -2.28
N ALA A 79 4.39 6.27 -1.08
CA ALA A 79 4.53 7.53 -0.37
C ALA A 79 4.80 7.33 1.12
N HIS A 80 5.54 8.27 1.68
CA HIS A 80 5.72 8.45 3.10
C HIS A 80 4.94 9.69 3.54
N LEU A 81 3.86 9.47 4.31
CA LEU A 81 3.05 10.52 4.90
C LEU A 81 3.52 10.75 6.34
N LYS A 82 3.79 12.00 6.69
CA LYS A 82 4.03 12.43 8.06
C LYS A 82 3.09 13.58 8.40
N LEU A 83 2.31 13.44 9.45
CA LEU A 83 1.49 14.51 10.01
C LEU A 83 2.05 14.92 11.37
N GLU A 84 2.38 16.19 11.50
CA GLU A 84 2.71 16.79 12.80
C GLU A 84 1.44 16.90 13.65
N GLU A 85 1.57 17.23 14.93
CA GLU A 85 0.42 17.40 15.83
C GLU A 85 -0.57 18.44 15.25
N ASN A 86 -1.86 18.11 15.19
CA ASN A 86 -2.91 18.90 14.52
C ASN A 86 -2.69 19.11 13.00
N GLY A 87 -1.85 18.27 12.39
CA GLY A 87 -1.72 18.16 10.95
C GLY A 87 -2.96 17.52 10.34
N PHE A 88 -3.42 18.07 9.22
CA PHE A 88 -4.64 17.63 8.55
C PHE A 88 -4.41 17.45 7.06
N LEU A 89 -4.36 16.18 6.64
CA LEU A 89 -4.47 15.81 5.23
C LEU A 89 -5.89 16.12 4.77
N LEU A 90 -6.01 17.17 3.96
CA LEU A 90 -7.28 17.77 3.55
C LEU A 90 -8.13 16.79 2.72
N PRO A 91 -9.46 16.87 2.82
CA PRO A 91 -10.38 16.01 2.08
C PRO A 91 -10.15 16.01 0.57
N ALA A 92 -10.01 14.81 0.01
CA ALA A 92 -9.88 14.57 -1.42
C ALA A 92 -10.32 13.15 -1.77
N TYR A 93 -10.61 12.89 -3.03
CA TYR A 93 -10.72 11.52 -3.54
C TYR A 93 -9.57 11.18 -4.49
N PRO A 94 -9.06 9.95 -4.46
CA PRO A 94 -7.94 9.56 -5.31
C PRO A 94 -8.43 9.01 -6.66
N ALA A 95 -7.65 9.23 -7.71
CA ALA A 95 -7.88 8.62 -9.02
C ALA A 95 -7.72 7.10 -9.00
N PHE A 96 -6.99 6.57 -8.02
CA PHE A 96 -6.59 5.17 -7.91
C PHE A 96 -6.70 4.67 -6.46
N PRO A 97 -6.84 3.35 -6.24
CA PRO A 97 -6.90 2.82 -4.88
C PRO A 97 -5.58 3.04 -4.14
N HIS A 98 -5.67 3.29 -2.84
CA HIS A 98 -4.52 3.34 -1.93
C HIS A 98 -4.66 2.29 -0.84
N VAL A 99 -3.53 1.74 -0.41
CA VAL A 99 -3.41 0.99 0.82
C VAL A 99 -2.35 1.65 1.69
N LEU A 100 -2.69 1.91 2.94
CA LEU A 100 -1.85 2.60 3.90
C LEU A 100 -1.53 1.66 5.06
N TYR A 101 -0.29 1.67 5.53
CA TYR A 101 0.14 1.06 6.78
C TYR A 101 0.69 2.13 7.73
N ALA A 102 0.13 2.24 8.94
CA ALA A 102 0.59 3.18 9.95
C ALA A 102 1.86 2.67 10.64
N ILE A 103 2.96 3.41 10.53
CA ILE A 103 4.27 3.03 11.09
C ILE A 103 4.56 3.69 12.44
N GLU A 104 3.94 4.84 12.71
CA GLU A 104 4.12 5.58 13.96
C GLU A 104 2.86 6.37 14.34
N GLY A 105 2.65 6.53 15.64
CA GLY A 105 1.62 7.39 16.17
C GLY A 105 0.22 6.84 15.97
N SER A 106 -0.74 7.75 15.98
CA SER A 106 -2.15 7.46 15.75
C SER A 106 -2.89 8.72 15.34
N SER A 107 -3.89 8.57 14.47
CA SER A 107 -4.58 9.69 13.81
C SER A 107 -6.03 9.33 13.54
N TYR A 108 -6.91 10.34 13.48
CA TYR A 108 -8.25 10.14 12.96
C TYR A 108 -8.21 10.01 11.44
N VAL A 109 -9.01 9.11 10.90
CA VAL A 109 -9.25 8.98 9.46
C VAL A 109 -10.75 9.01 9.21
N GLY A 110 -11.15 9.79 8.20
CA GLY A 110 -12.50 9.76 7.66
C GLY A 110 -12.48 9.22 6.24
N LEU A 111 -13.47 8.39 5.92
CA LEU A 111 -13.69 7.82 4.60
C LEU A 111 -15.19 7.88 4.28
N MET A 112 -15.52 8.52 3.17
CA MET A 112 -16.88 8.66 2.66
C MET A 112 -17.03 7.87 1.35
N ALA A 113 -18.05 7.02 1.30
CA ALA A 113 -18.44 6.36 0.07
C ALA A 113 -19.03 7.37 -0.93
N PRO A 114 -18.97 7.10 -2.25
CA PRO A 114 -19.53 7.97 -3.30
C PRO A 114 -21.03 8.28 -3.15
N LEU A 115 -21.74 7.50 -2.34
CA LEU A 115 -23.16 7.70 -2.01
C LEU A 115 -23.39 8.78 -0.93
N GLY A 116 -22.35 9.47 -0.48
CA GLY A 116 -22.44 10.46 0.61
C GLY A 116 -22.58 9.82 1.99
N VAL A 117 -22.35 8.51 2.10
CA VAL A 117 -22.44 7.76 3.36
C VAL A 117 -21.04 7.60 3.95
N PRO A 118 -20.84 7.89 5.25
CA PRO A 118 -19.60 7.60 5.94
C PRO A 118 -19.33 6.11 5.98
N ALA A 119 -18.22 5.68 5.38
CA ALA A 119 -17.78 4.29 5.38
C ALA A 119 -17.00 3.95 6.65
N THR A 120 -16.13 4.86 7.10
CA THR A 120 -15.51 4.80 8.41
C THR A 120 -15.09 6.18 8.89
N MET A 121 -15.15 6.38 10.19
CA MET A 121 -14.48 7.47 10.89
C MET A 121 -13.92 6.88 12.16
N THR A 122 -12.62 6.62 12.18
CA THR A 122 -12.01 5.92 13.30
C THR A 122 -10.63 6.47 13.55
N ARG A 123 -10.07 6.09 14.70
CA ARG A 123 -8.69 6.38 15.03
C ARG A 123 -7.85 5.20 14.59
N ILE A 124 -6.97 5.42 13.62
CA ILE A 124 -5.97 4.45 13.21
C ILE A 124 -4.69 4.65 14.02
N SER A 125 -4.03 3.57 14.38
CA SER A 125 -2.81 3.53 15.17
C SER A 125 -1.73 2.74 14.45
N LYS A 126 -0.48 2.91 14.88
CA LYS A 126 0.64 2.09 14.42
C LYS A 126 0.26 0.61 14.36
N GLY A 127 0.60 -0.04 13.25
CA GLY A 127 0.32 -1.46 13.02
C GLY A 127 -0.97 -1.71 12.26
N GLU A 128 -1.79 -0.68 12.04
CA GLU A 128 -3.05 -0.82 11.32
C GLU A 128 -2.91 -0.52 9.83
N VAL A 129 -3.65 -1.29 9.03
CA VAL A 129 -3.80 -1.12 7.58
C VAL A 129 -5.12 -0.44 7.29
N LEU A 130 -5.11 0.54 6.39
CA LEU A 130 -6.31 1.20 5.87
C LEU A 130 -6.39 1.01 4.35
N SER A 131 -7.55 0.57 3.86
CA SER A 131 -7.86 0.52 2.42
C SER A 131 -8.69 1.74 2.02
N ILE A 132 -8.23 2.47 1.00
CA ILE A 132 -8.91 3.65 0.45
C ILE A 132 -9.24 3.36 -1.01
N PRO A 133 -10.52 3.10 -1.35
CA PRO A 133 -10.89 2.84 -2.73
C PRO A 133 -10.78 4.08 -3.63
N ARG A 134 -10.61 3.83 -4.92
CA ARG A 134 -10.67 4.87 -5.97
C ARG A 134 -11.98 5.66 -5.87
N GLY A 135 -11.88 6.98 -5.94
CA GLY A 135 -13.03 7.89 -5.97
C GLY A 135 -13.74 8.08 -4.63
N TRP A 136 -13.26 7.49 -3.54
CA TRP A 136 -13.84 7.68 -2.21
C TRP A 136 -13.15 8.86 -1.54
N VAL A 137 -13.94 9.76 -0.95
CA VAL A 137 -13.39 10.95 -0.29
C VAL A 137 -12.80 10.52 1.04
N PHE A 138 -11.55 10.88 1.30
CA PHE A 138 -10.88 10.58 2.55
C PHE A 138 -10.08 11.77 3.07
N TRP A 139 -9.82 11.77 4.37
CA TRP A 139 -8.99 12.75 5.07
C TRP A 139 -8.37 12.13 6.31
N ILE A 140 -7.21 12.66 6.74
CA ILE A 140 -6.49 12.15 7.91
C ILE A 140 -6.09 13.33 8.79
N CYS A 141 -6.48 13.30 10.06
CA CYS A 141 -6.22 14.37 11.02
C CYS A 141 -5.50 13.83 12.26
N ASN A 142 -4.24 14.25 12.45
CA ASN A 142 -3.46 13.93 13.63
C ASN A 142 -3.84 14.86 14.79
N HIS A 143 -5.09 14.81 15.22
CA HIS A 143 -5.57 15.55 16.38
C HIS A 143 -5.47 14.70 17.64
N ARG A 144 -5.10 15.35 18.75
CA ARG A 144 -5.09 14.73 20.09
C ARG A 144 -6.14 15.41 20.97
N PRO A 145 -7.07 14.65 21.57
CA PRO A 145 -7.94 15.17 22.62
C PRO A 145 -7.12 15.49 23.88
N GLU A 146 -7.58 16.47 24.67
CA GLU A 146 -6.92 16.91 25.92
C GLU A 146 -7.81 16.64 27.15
N GLY A 147 -7.23 16.44 28.33
CA GLY A 147 -7.97 16.35 29.60
C GLY A 147 -8.76 15.04 29.82
N GLN A 148 -9.91 15.12 30.52
CA GLN A 148 -10.80 13.97 30.84
C GLN A 148 -11.37 13.30 29.58
N GLU A 149 -11.23 13.92 28.41
CA GLU A 149 -11.71 13.42 27.11
C GLU A 149 -10.80 12.33 26.52
N ALA A 150 -9.53 12.26 26.95
CA ALA A 150 -8.60 11.18 26.57
C ALA A 150 -8.98 9.83 27.19
N GLU A 151 -9.63 9.81 28.36
CA GLU A 151 -10.06 8.60 29.08
C GLU A 151 -11.39 8.04 28.56
N ARG A 152 -12.21 8.86 27.89
CA ARG A 152 -13.57 8.48 27.44
C ARG A 152 -13.61 7.85 26.04
N PHE A 153 -12.61 8.15 25.21
CA PHE A 153 -12.45 7.61 23.85
C PHE A 153 -11.52 6.38 23.80
N GLU A 154 -11.25 5.75 24.94
CA GLU A 154 -10.89 4.33 25.01
C GLU A 154 -12.09 3.51 24.51
N GLU A 155 -12.37 3.53 23.20
CA GLU A 155 -13.43 2.70 22.65
C GLU A 155 -13.01 1.22 22.75
N PRO A 156 -13.91 0.36 23.26
CA PRO A 156 -13.66 -1.05 23.48
C PRO A 156 -13.78 -1.76 22.13
N ARG A 157 -12.75 -1.71 21.29
CA ARG A 157 -12.55 -2.81 20.34
C ARG A 157 -12.30 -4.03 21.22
N GLY A 158 -13.33 -4.85 21.38
CA GLY A 158 -13.31 -6.01 22.26
C GLY A 158 -12.02 -6.80 22.09
N VAL A 159 -11.49 -7.24 23.23
CA VAL A 159 -10.21 -7.91 23.52
C VAL A 159 -9.31 -6.99 24.36
N GLU A 160 -9.05 -7.46 25.58
CA GLU A 160 -8.15 -6.91 26.61
C GLU A 160 -6.83 -6.39 26.03
N ASN A 161 -6.73 -5.13 25.60
CA ASN A 161 -5.47 -4.60 25.05
C ASN A 161 -5.29 -3.09 25.32
N ALA A 162 -5.35 -2.71 26.60
CA ALA A 162 -4.81 -1.44 27.05
C ALA A 162 -3.28 -1.55 27.16
N SER A 163 -2.52 -1.47 26.06
CA SER A 163 -1.07 -1.19 26.09
C SER A 163 -0.38 -1.02 24.72
N SER A 164 -0.82 -0.08 23.87
CA SER A 164 0.11 0.47 22.86
C SER A 164 -0.30 1.85 22.33
N GLN A 165 -0.78 2.75 23.20
CA GLN A 165 -0.87 4.16 22.80
C GLN A 165 0.55 4.68 22.54
N SER A 166 0.87 4.90 21.26
CA SER A 166 2.12 5.55 20.87
C SER A 166 2.15 6.94 21.51
N SER A 167 3.15 7.17 22.37
CA SER A 167 3.40 8.49 22.96
C SER A 167 3.82 9.53 21.91
N SER A 168 4.07 9.10 20.66
CA SER A 168 4.51 9.95 19.56
C SER A 168 3.47 11.00 19.19
N ARG A 169 3.95 12.24 19.08
CA ARG A 169 3.14 13.40 18.67
C ARG A 169 2.95 13.47 17.16
N THR A 170 3.71 12.69 16.41
CA THR A 170 3.59 12.58 14.95
C THR A 170 2.79 11.33 14.60
N PHE A 171 2.11 11.39 13.47
CA PHE A 171 1.55 10.22 12.80
C PHE A 171 2.32 10.00 11.51
N GLU A 172 2.82 8.79 11.30
CA GLU A 172 3.57 8.43 10.09
C GLU A 172 3.02 7.16 9.47
N ALA A 173 2.99 7.14 8.14
CA ALA A 173 2.46 6.02 7.38
C ALA A 173 3.15 5.84 6.03
N VAL A 174 3.22 4.59 5.57
CA VAL A 174 3.64 4.23 4.22
C VAL A 174 2.40 3.88 3.40
N VAL A 175 2.32 4.41 2.19
CA VAL A 175 1.17 4.24 1.30
C VAL A 175 1.64 3.65 -0.02
N LEU A 176 0.92 2.66 -0.54
CA LEU A 176 1.04 2.20 -1.93
C LEU A 176 -0.22 2.61 -2.70
N SER A 177 -0.03 3.17 -3.90
CA SER A 177 -1.10 3.56 -4.83
C SER A 177 -0.98 2.80 -6.15
N GLY A 178 -2.11 2.36 -6.70
CA GLY A 178 -2.21 1.63 -7.97
C GLY A 178 -2.27 2.50 -9.22
N ASP A 179 -1.80 1.95 -10.35
CA ASP A 179 -2.14 2.21 -11.77
C ASP A 179 -2.30 3.66 -12.26
N PRO A 180 -1.30 4.29 -12.88
CA PRO A 180 -1.49 5.38 -13.84
C PRO A 180 -1.12 4.95 -15.27
N GLU A 181 -2.09 4.51 -16.07
CA GLU A 181 -1.95 4.60 -17.53
C GLU A 181 -1.75 6.05 -18.05
N HIS A 182 -1.64 7.05 -17.17
CA HIS A 182 -1.21 8.40 -17.51
C HIS A 182 -0.22 8.93 -16.47
N VAL A 183 1.08 8.88 -16.82
CA VAL A 183 2.20 9.66 -16.27
C VAL A 183 1.82 10.61 -15.12
N PHE A 184 2.20 10.26 -13.88
CA PHE A 184 2.09 11.07 -12.67
C PHE A 184 2.55 12.52 -12.90
N LYS A 185 1.60 13.39 -13.24
CA LYS A 185 1.64 14.80 -12.86
C LYS A 185 1.00 14.87 -11.48
N THR A 186 1.22 15.94 -10.74
CA THR A 186 0.64 16.20 -9.41
C THR A 186 -0.89 16.42 -9.42
N GLN A 187 -1.62 15.69 -10.29
CA GLN A 187 -3.02 15.86 -10.69
C GLN A 187 -3.93 14.65 -10.35
N ASP A 188 -3.41 13.54 -9.79
CA ASP A 188 -4.21 12.31 -9.54
C ASP A 188 -4.94 12.27 -8.18
N ARG A 189 -4.94 13.40 -7.46
CA ARG A 189 -5.75 13.67 -6.27
C ARG A 189 -6.72 14.78 -6.61
N PHE A 190 -8.01 14.56 -6.38
CA PHE A 190 -9.06 15.54 -6.61
C PHE A 190 -9.47 16.19 -5.28
N PRO A 191 -8.86 17.32 -4.89
CA PRO A 191 -9.16 17.95 -3.61
C PRO A 191 -10.56 18.52 -3.56
N LEU A 192 -11.25 18.30 -2.44
CA LEU A 192 -12.45 19.06 -2.09
C LEU A 192 -12.10 20.33 -1.31
N ALA A 193 -11.01 20.29 -0.56
CA ALA A 193 -10.43 21.45 0.11
C ALA A 193 -8.93 21.54 -0.20
N ASP A 194 -8.51 22.70 -0.71
CA ASP A 194 -7.12 23.06 -0.98
C ASP A 194 -7.05 24.57 -1.19
N ALA A 195 -5.91 25.20 -0.92
CA ALA A 195 -5.74 26.60 -1.21
C ALA A 195 -5.69 26.86 -2.73
N PRO A 196 -6.28 27.97 -3.22
CA PRO A 196 -6.23 28.34 -4.64
C PRO A 196 -4.79 28.59 -5.12
N ARG A 197 -4.45 28.09 -6.31
CA ARG A 197 -3.19 28.31 -7.03
C ARG A 197 -3.26 29.68 -7.70
N LYS A 198 -2.24 30.49 -7.45
CA LYS A 198 -1.96 31.70 -8.22
C LYS A 198 -0.82 31.37 -9.19
N HIS A 199 -1.09 31.27 -10.50
CA HIS A 199 -0.04 31.33 -11.51
C HIS A 199 0.26 32.81 -11.81
N GLY A 200 1.53 33.14 -11.98
CA GLY A 200 1.97 34.48 -12.36
C GLY A 200 2.93 34.43 -13.54
N ALA A 201 2.45 34.84 -14.72
CA ALA A 201 3.05 35.83 -15.61
C ALA A 201 1.92 36.36 -16.53
N GLU A 202 1.99 37.64 -16.87
CA GLU A 202 0.95 38.46 -17.50
C GLU A 202 0.36 37.86 -18.79
N GLY A 203 -0.97 37.88 -18.92
CA GLY A 203 -1.66 37.95 -20.23
C GLY A 203 -2.50 36.76 -20.69
N GLU A 204 -2.55 35.63 -19.99
CA GLU A 204 -3.40 34.49 -20.35
C GLU A 204 -4.46 34.21 -19.27
N GLU A 205 -5.66 33.80 -19.70
CA GLU A 205 -6.83 33.55 -18.84
C GLU A 205 -6.47 32.69 -17.62
N THR A 206 -6.75 33.23 -16.44
CA THR A 206 -6.34 32.68 -15.13
C THR A 206 -7.10 31.41 -14.77
N GLU A 207 -6.49 30.23 -14.94
CA GLU A 207 -6.94 29.00 -14.26
C GLU A 207 -6.49 29.01 -12.78
N VAL A 208 -7.44 29.30 -11.89
CA VAL A 208 -7.25 29.13 -10.43
C VAL A 208 -7.39 27.64 -10.10
N GLY A 209 -6.30 26.87 -10.20
CA GLY A 209 -6.31 25.47 -9.75
C GLY A 209 -6.38 25.37 -8.22
N GLY A 210 -7.15 24.45 -7.64
CA GLY A 210 -7.34 24.36 -6.19
C GLY A 210 -8.25 23.19 -5.86
N SER A 211 -9.24 23.39 -4.97
CA SER A 211 -10.41 22.51 -4.89
C SER A 211 -11.08 22.31 -6.26
N ILE A 212 -11.66 21.14 -6.51
CA ILE A 212 -12.48 20.88 -7.71
C ILE A 212 -13.67 21.84 -7.83
N LEU A 213 -14.09 22.43 -6.70
CA LEU A 213 -15.21 23.36 -6.66
C LEU A 213 -14.91 24.67 -7.43
N HIS A 214 -13.63 25.03 -7.59
CA HIS A 214 -13.24 26.18 -8.42
C HIS A 214 -13.56 25.99 -9.91
N GLY A 215 -13.82 24.76 -10.36
CA GLY A 215 -14.23 24.48 -11.75
C GLY A 215 -15.67 24.87 -12.07
N PHE A 216 -16.47 25.21 -11.07
CA PHE A 216 -17.86 25.64 -11.23
C PHE A 216 -17.98 27.16 -11.01
N SER A 217 -18.91 27.79 -11.72
CA SER A 217 -19.21 29.21 -11.50
C SER A 217 -19.90 29.42 -10.15
N LYS A 218 -19.67 30.58 -9.54
CA LYS A 218 -20.18 30.87 -8.19
C LYS A 218 -21.70 30.90 -8.14
N ASP A 219 -22.36 31.43 -9.17
CA ASP A 219 -23.81 31.45 -9.31
C ASP A 219 -24.42 30.03 -9.36
N VAL A 220 -23.76 29.09 -10.04
CA VAL A 220 -24.19 27.68 -10.07
C VAL A 220 -24.06 27.05 -8.69
N LEU A 221 -22.93 27.24 -8.00
CA LEU A 221 -22.72 26.71 -6.65
C LEU A 221 -23.68 27.33 -5.63
N ALA A 222 -23.88 28.65 -5.70
CA ALA A 222 -24.82 29.40 -4.88
C ALA A 222 -26.25 28.88 -5.05
N ALA A 223 -26.68 28.69 -6.30
CA ALA A 223 -28.00 28.15 -6.62
C ALA A 223 -28.19 26.69 -6.13
N VAL A 224 -27.16 25.85 -6.23
CA VAL A 224 -27.25 24.43 -5.82
C VAL A 224 -27.29 24.29 -4.30
N TRP A 225 -26.56 25.13 -3.56
CA TRP A 225 -26.52 25.07 -2.10
C TRP A 225 -27.52 26.00 -1.40
N ASP A 226 -28.28 26.81 -2.15
CA ASP A 226 -29.21 27.82 -1.63
C ASP A 226 -28.51 28.81 -0.67
N VAL A 227 -27.38 29.36 -1.13
CA VAL A 227 -26.56 30.33 -0.40
C VAL A 227 -26.18 31.51 -1.30
N ASP A 228 -25.71 32.61 -0.71
CA ASP A 228 -25.20 33.74 -1.48
C ASP A 228 -23.83 33.43 -2.12
N GLU A 229 -23.54 34.03 -3.27
CA GLU A 229 -22.22 33.91 -3.92
C GLU A 229 -21.06 34.34 -3.00
N SER A 230 -21.31 35.25 -2.04
CA SER A 230 -20.31 35.64 -1.04
C SER A 230 -19.95 34.51 -0.07
N ASP A 231 -20.88 33.60 0.22
CA ASP A 231 -20.60 32.45 1.08
C ASP A 231 -19.88 31.35 0.29
N VAL A 232 -20.22 31.17 -0.99
CA VAL A 232 -19.41 30.36 -1.91
C VAL A 232 -17.99 30.88 -2.00
N ASP A 233 -17.80 32.20 -2.14
CA ASP A 233 -16.47 32.80 -2.18
C ASP A 233 -15.67 32.51 -0.91
N LYS A 234 -16.28 32.69 0.28
CA LYS A 234 -15.66 32.31 1.56
C LYS A 234 -15.28 30.83 1.59
N LEU A 235 -16.16 29.92 1.17
CA LEU A 235 -15.87 28.48 1.15
C LEU A 235 -14.65 28.16 0.29
N LEU A 236 -14.56 28.78 -0.89
CA LEU A 236 -13.48 28.56 -1.85
C LEU A 236 -12.17 29.25 -1.48
N SER A 237 -12.21 30.32 -0.68
CA SER A 237 -11.01 31.14 -0.38
C SER A 237 -10.47 30.99 1.05
N SER A 238 -11.22 30.40 1.98
CA SER A 238 -10.83 30.38 3.40
C SER A 238 -9.73 29.38 3.73
N GLN A 239 -9.60 28.30 2.96
CA GLN A 239 -8.52 27.34 3.17
C GLN A 239 -7.20 27.88 2.62
N SER A 240 -6.21 28.04 3.49
CA SER A 240 -4.88 28.57 3.16
C SER A 240 -3.81 27.48 3.01
N GLY A 241 -4.06 26.29 3.56
CA GLY A 241 -3.19 25.12 3.46
C GLY A 241 -3.37 24.35 2.14
N ARG A 242 -2.30 23.70 1.69
CA ARG A 242 -2.30 22.87 0.49
C ARG A 242 -1.97 21.42 0.80
N VAL A 243 -2.82 20.49 0.36
CA VAL A 243 -2.77 19.04 0.66
C VAL A 243 -2.79 18.71 2.15
N ILE A 244 -1.80 19.21 2.92
CA ILE A 244 -1.70 19.10 4.37
C ILE A 244 -1.76 20.51 4.98
N ALA A 245 -2.77 20.78 5.80
CA ALA A 245 -2.92 22.01 6.57
C ALA A 245 -2.57 21.78 8.05
N LYS A 246 -2.27 22.87 8.76
CA LYS A 246 -2.21 22.89 10.23
C LYS A 246 -3.53 23.42 10.75
N ILE A 247 -4.20 22.68 11.64
CA ILE A 247 -5.44 23.14 12.25
C ILE A 247 -5.10 23.99 13.48
N SER A 248 -5.74 25.17 13.58
CA SER A 248 -5.75 25.98 14.80
C SER A 248 -6.83 25.48 15.75
N LYS A 249 -6.47 25.22 17.02
CA LYS A 249 -7.41 24.84 18.09
C LYS A 249 -8.39 25.96 18.46
N GLN A 250 -8.14 27.20 18.02
CA GLN A 250 -8.92 28.37 18.43
C GLN A 250 -10.29 28.47 17.77
N GLU A 251 -10.46 27.91 16.58
CA GLU A 251 -11.68 28.14 15.78
C GLU A 251 -12.78 27.13 16.12
N HIS A 252 -12.44 25.86 16.42
CA HIS A 252 -13.42 24.80 16.62
C HIS A 252 -12.94 23.67 17.56
N PRO A 253 -12.86 23.92 18.89
CA PRO A 253 -12.22 22.99 19.83
C PRO A 253 -12.90 21.62 19.98
N GLY A 254 -14.20 21.48 19.67
CA GLY A 254 -14.95 20.22 19.82
C GLY A 254 -15.51 19.60 18.53
N LEU A 255 -15.20 20.15 17.35
CA LEU A 255 -15.83 19.69 16.09
C LEU A 255 -15.46 18.25 15.72
N TRP A 256 -14.21 17.84 15.98
CA TRP A 256 -13.77 16.48 15.65
C TRP A 256 -14.51 15.43 16.49
N GLU A 257 -14.80 15.76 17.75
CA GLU A 257 -15.53 14.91 18.69
C GLU A 257 -17.02 14.86 18.36
N GLU A 258 -17.62 16.01 18.04
CA GLU A 258 -19.01 16.09 17.61
C GLU A 258 -19.22 15.32 16.31
N MET A 259 -18.29 15.43 15.36
CA MET A 259 -18.32 14.69 14.10
C MET A 259 -18.28 13.18 14.31
N VAL A 260 -17.40 12.65 15.17
CA VAL A 260 -17.39 11.21 15.51
C VAL A 260 -18.70 10.81 16.19
N SER A 261 -19.21 11.62 17.13
CA SER A 261 -20.45 11.32 17.86
C SER A 261 -21.72 11.33 16.97
N LYS A 262 -21.75 12.18 15.94
CA LYS A 262 -22.87 12.30 14.98
C LYS A 262 -22.92 11.12 14.02
N LEU A 263 -21.79 10.53 13.66
CA LEU A 263 -21.74 9.36 12.79
C LEU A 263 -22.45 8.15 13.39
N TRP A 264 -22.33 7.96 14.70
CA TRP A 264 -23.06 6.92 15.44
C TRP A 264 -24.58 7.13 15.46
N ARG A 265 -25.06 8.35 15.15
CA ARG A 265 -26.48 8.72 15.16
C ARG A 265 -27.08 8.91 13.76
N LEU A 266 -26.31 8.67 12.70
CA LEU A 266 -26.84 8.78 11.34
C LEU A 266 -27.81 7.62 11.06
N GLU A 267 -29.10 7.94 11.05
CA GLU A 267 -30.13 7.07 10.49
C GLU A 267 -29.91 7.00 8.97
N VAL A 268 -29.40 5.87 8.50
CA VAL A 268 -29.32 5.59 7.06
C VAL A 268 -30.75 5.33 6.58
N VAL A 269 -31.32 6.28 5.84
CA VAL A 269 -32.68 6.19 5.29
C VAL A 269 -32.77 4.97 4.35
N ASP A 270 -33.80 4.17 4.60
CA ASP A 270 -33.90 2.75 4.24
C ASP A 270 -34.09 2.47 2.73
N THR A 271 -33.58 1.33 2.29
CA THR A 271 -33.74 0.66 0.97
C THR A 271 -32.98 1.22 -0.25
N PHE A 272 -31.74 0.76 -0.42
CA PHE A 272 -30.95 0.91 -1.66
C PHE A 272 -31.40 -0.11 -2.73
N THR A 273 -32.10 0.32 -3.78
CA THR A 273 -32.23 -0.49 -5.01
C THR A 273 -31.29 0.06 -6.09
N SER A 274 -30.34 -0.77 -6.49
CA SER A 274 -29.36 -0.46 -7.55
C SER A 274 -30.02 -0.62 -8.92
N LEU A 275 -30.26 0.50 -9.62
CA LEU A 275 -30.53 0.49 -11.06
C LEU A 275 -29.40 1.27 -11.75
N ALA A 276 -28.56 0.56 -12.51
CA ALA A 276 -27.54 1.13 -13.41
C ALA A 276 -26.67 2.25 -12.79
N GLY A 277 -26.11 2.03 -11.59
CA GLY A 277 -25.17 2.99 -10.98
C GLY A 277 -25.80 4.28 -10.45
N ARG A 278 -27.14 4.38 -10.40
CA ARG A 278 -27.87 5.43 -9.66
C ARG A 278 -28.78 4.79 -8.62
N VAL A 279 -28.80 5.40 -7.43
CA VAL A 279 -29.71 5.00 -6.34
C VAL A 279 -30.93 5.91 -6.40
N LEU A 280 -32.12 5.31 -6.47
CA LEU A 280 -33.39 5.98 -6.17
C LEU A 280 -33.65 5.81 -4.67
N VAL A 281 -33.69 6.93 -3.93
CA VAL A 281 -34.10 6.95 -2.52
C VAL A 281 -35.62 6.90 -2.50
N HIS A 282 -36.20 5.83 -1.96
CA HIS A 282 -37.64 5.77 -1.69
C HIS A 282 -37.89 6.25 -0.25
N HIS A 283 -38.57 7.38 -0.09
CA HIS A 283 -39.04 7.85 1.22
C HIS A 283 -40.19 6.95 1.69
N HIS A 284 -39.93 6.07 2.66
CA HIS A 284 -40.99 5.44 3.45
C HIS A 284 -40.58 5.44 4.92
N GLU A 285 -41.34 6.15 5.75
CA GLU A 285 -41.15 6.18 7.20
C GLU A 285 -41.48 4.79 7.78
N ARG A 286 -40.44 3.98 8.00
CA ARG A 286 -40.48 2.87 8.94
C ARG A 286 -39.22 2.95 9.80
N HIS A 287 -39.42 3.00 11.11
CA HIS A 287 -38.37 2.83 12.08
C HIS A 287 -37.89 1.38 12.04
N VAL A 288 -36.77 1.15 11.36
CA VAL A 288 -35.97 -0.06 11.49
C VAL A 288 -34.69 0.36 12.21
N GLU A 289 -34.31 -0.32 13.29
CA GLU A 289 -32.95 -0.20 13.83
C GLU A 289 -31.98 -0.73 12.77
N VAL A 290 -31.37 0.19 12.01
CA VAL A 290 -30.43 -0.14 10.94
C VAL A 290 -29.05 -0.33 11.54
N ALA A 291 -28.51 -1.55 11.45
CA ALA A 291 -27.08 -1.80 11.60
C ALA A 291 -26.33 -0.90 10.61
N GLY A 292 -25.49 0.01 11.11
CA GLY A 292 -24.96 1.18 10.39
C GLY A 292 -24.19 0.91 9.08
N ALA A 293 -23.72 1.96 8.42
CA ALA A 293 -23.04 1.90 7.12
C ALA A 293 -21.91 0.85 7.00
N ALA A 294 -21.23 0.51 8.10
CA ALA A 294 -20.26 -0.59 8.17
C ALA A 294 -20.87 -1.97 7.86
N ALA A 295 -22.12 -2.23 8.26
CA ALA A 295 -22.83 -3.48 7.93
C ALA A 295 -23.08 -3.64 6.43
N LEU A 296 -23.24 -2.53 5.70
CA LEU A 296 -23.44 -2.51 4.25
C LEU A 296 -22.11 -2.54 3.48
N LEU A 297 -21.16 -1.71 3.90
CA LEU A 297 -19.92 -1.46 3.15
C LEU A 297 -18.78 -2.40 3.57
N GLY A 298 -18.82 -2.93 4.79
CA GLY A 298 -17.76 -3.71 5.40
C GLY A 298 -16.70 -2.84 6.06
N GLU A 299 -15.70 -3.51 6.65
CA GLU A 299 -14.55 -2.87 7.30
C GLU A 299 -13.52 -2.36 6.28
N PHE A 300 -12.85 -1.26 6.64
CA PHE A 300 -11.78 -0.64 5.84
C PHE A 300 -10.43 -0.58 6.58
N VAL A 301 -10.44 -0.85 7.89
CA VAL A 301 -9.27 -0.85 8.76
C VAL A 301 -9.03 -2.25 9.30
N TYR A 302 -7.77 -2.67 9.40
CA TYR A 302 -7.39 -3.96 9.98
C TYR A 302 -6.14 -3.79 10.85
N ASP A 303 -6.19 -4.31 12.08
CA ASP A 303 -5.06 -4.34 12.99
C ASP A 303 -4.12 -5.49 12.63
N LEU A 304 -3.08 -5.17 11.86
CA LEU A 304 -2.15 -6.17 11.34
C LEU A 304 -1.12 -6.58 12.40
N ASP A 305 -0.61 -5.64 13.21
CA ASP A 305 0.43 -5.93 14.22
C ASP A 305 -0.07 -6.84 15.34
N HIS A 306 -1.35 -6.74 15.73
CA HIS A 306 -1.95 -7.62 16.73
C HIS A 306 -2.63 -8.87 16.14
N SER A 307 -2.59 -9.05 14.82
CA SER A 307 -3.11 -10.27 14.20
C SER A 307 -2.24 -11.49 14.51
N SER A 308 -2.84 -12.68 14.36
CA SER A 308 -2.08 -13.93 14.45
C SER A 308 -1.12 -14.07 13.28
N PRO A 309 0.16 -14.41 13.52
CA PRO A 309 1.14 -14.58 12.46
C PRO A 309 0.75 -15.74 11.55
N VAL A 310 0.90 -15.54 10.24
CA VAL A 310 0.76 -16.61 9.22
C VAL A 310 1.94 -17.58 9.25
N VAL A 311 3.09 -17.12 9.75
CA VAL A 311 4.26 -17.96 10.07
C VAL A 311 4.99 -17.40 11.29
N SER A 312 5.45 -18.26 12.19
CA SER A 312 6.27 -17.88 13.35
C SER A 312 7.18 -19.04 13.74
N ASN A 313 8.48 -18.80 13.82
CA ASN A 313 9.50 -19.79 14.19
C ASN A 313 10.78 -19.12 14.73
N ALA A 314 11.84 -19.90 14.96
CA ALA A 314 13.14 -19.41 15.41
C ALA A 314 13.80 -18.36 14.49
N GLY A 315 13.39 -18.25 13.22
CA GLY A 315 13.91 -17.28 12.25
C GLY A 315 13.17 -15.94 12.25
N GLY A 316 11.96 -15.88 12.79
CA GLY A 316 11.13 -14.68 12.73
C GLY A 316 9.63 -14.97 12.69
N GLN A 317 8.85 -13.95 12.37
CA GLN A 317 7.41 -14.03 12.18
C GLN A 317 6.94 -13.17 11.01
N MET A 318 5.82 -13.57 10.40
CA MET A 318 5.13 -12.81 9.36
C MET A 318 3.66 -12.70 9.72
N ARG A 319 3.11 -11.49 9.68
CA ARG A 319 1.67 -11.20 9.72
C ARG A 319 1.25 -10.68 8.37
N ALA A 320 0.08 -11.06 7.88
CA ALA A 320 -0.40 -10.60 6.58
C ALA A 320 -1.91 -10.38 6.56
N VAL A 321 -2.35 -9.34 5.85
CA VAL A 321 -3.75 -9.04 5.57
C VAL A 321 -3.96 -9.00 4.06
N ASN A 322 -5.09 -9.57 3.64
CA ASN A 322 -5.49 -9.68 2.23
C ASN A 322 -7.02 -9.60 2.12
N ARG A 323 -7.60 -9.70 0.92
CA ARG A 323 -9.06 -9.53 0.75
C ARG A 323 -9.95 -10.52 1.50
N LYS A 324 -9.41 -11.64 2.00
CA LYS A 324 -10.19 -12.58 2.84
C LYS A 324 -10.35 -12.07 4.27
N LEU A 325 -9.36 -11.33 4.77
CA LEU A 325 -9.35 -10.77 6.13
C LEU A 325 -9.90 -9.33 6.16
N LEU A 326 -9.60 -8.54 5.12
CA LEU A 326 -10.13 -7.19 4.93
C LEU A 326 -10.72 -7.08 3.50
N PRO A 327 -12.03 -7.36 3.30
CA PRO A 327 -12.66 -7.39 1.98
C PRO A 327 -12.49 -6.11 1.15
N ALA A 328 -12.35 -4.94 1.79
CA ALA A 328 -12.10 -3.67 1.09
C ALA A 328 -10.85 -3.70 0.19
N LEU A 329 -9.86 -4.55 0.50
CA LEU A 329 -8.66 -4.73 -0.32
C LEU A 329 -8.89 -5.41 -1.68
N GLY A 330 -10.10 -5.95 -1.93
CA GLY A 330 -10.50 -6.56 -3.20
C GLY A 330 -11.88 -6.15 -3.72
N LYS A 331 -12.76 -5.63 -2.86
CA LYS A 331 -14.19 -5.41 -3.18
C LYS A 331 -14.45 -4.17 -4.03
N TYR A 332 -13.67 -3.10 -3.85
CA TYR A 332 -13.96 -1.77 -4.41
C TYR A 332 -12.93 -1.31 -5.46
N GLY A 333 -12.41 -2.25 -6.25
CA GLY A 333 -11.40 -1.96 -7.28
C GLY A 333 -9.97 -1.82 -6.75
N SER A 334 -9.74 -2.07 -5.46
CA SER A 334 -8.41 -2.35 -4.90
C SER A 334 -8.00 -3.79 -5.23
N ASP A 335 -6.71 -4.06 -5.35
CA ASP A 335 -6.17 -5.42 -5.40
C ASP A 335 -4.81 -5.48 -4.69
N PHE A 336 -4.81 -5.24 -3.38
CA PHE A 336 -3.59 -5.20 -2.57
C PHE A 336 -3.60 -6.22 -1.43
N ALA A 337 -2.42 -6.71 -1.05
CA ALA A 337 -2.20 -7.34 0.25
C ALA A 337 -0.98 -6.72 0.94
N VAL A 338 -0.99 -6.73 2.27
CA VAL A 338 0.06 -6.13 3.09
C VAL A 338 0.59 -7.19 4.06
N ALA A 339 1.90 -7.28 4.21
CA ALA A 339 2.54 -8.12 5.19
C ALA A 339 3.57 -7.33 6.01
N VAL A 340 3.64 -7.62 7.31
CA VAL A 340 4.73 -7.20 8.20
C VAL A 340 5.58 -8.42 8.46
N VAL A 341 6.87 -8.32 8.14
CA VAL A 341 7.85 -9.39 8.30
C VAL A 341 8.89 -8.94 9.31
N GLU A 342 9.04 -9.73 10.37
CA GLU A 342 10.06 -9.54 11.41
C GLU A 342 11.01 -10.73 11.39
N LEU A 343 12.22 -10.52 10.90
CA LEU A 343 13.29 -11.51 10.90
C LEU A 343 14.18 -11.32 12.12
N LYS A 344 14.45 -12.42 12.84
CA LYS A 344 15.51 -12.46 13.86
C LYS A 344 16.88 -12.47 13.17
N GLN A 345 17.93 -12.27 13.95
CA GLN A 345 19.32 -12.31 13.48
C GLN A 345 19.58 -13.54 12.61
N SER A 346 20.17 -13.33 11.42
CA SER A 346 20.43 -14.37 10.42
C SER A 346 19.20 -15.14 9.90
N GLY A 347 17.98 -14.74 10.28
CA GLY A 347 16.74 -15.25 9.71
C GLY A 347 16.52 -14.75 8.29
N MET A 348 15.82 -15.54 7.49
CA MET A 348 15.58 -15.22 6.08
C MET A 348 14.13 -15.50 5.68
N VAL A 349 13.56 -14.65 4.84
CA VAL A 349 12.47 -15.10 3.97
C VAL A 349 13.09 -15.96 2.88
N ALA A 350 12.52 -17.14 2.63
CA ALA A 350 13.01 -18.09 1.66
C ALA A 350 13.17 -17.44 0.28
N PRO A 351 14.20 -17.81 -0.49
CA PRO A 351 14.31 -17.36 -1.87
C PRO A 351 13.09 -17.82 -2.65
N GLY A 352 12.47 -16.95 -3.43
CA GLY A 352 11.25 -17.28 -4.17
C GLY A 352 10.76 -16.12 -5.03
N TRP A 353 9.68 -16.34 -5.78
CA TRP A 353 9.02 -15.30 -6.57
C TRP A 353 7.52 -15.30 -6.34
N CYS A 354 6.90 -14.13 -6.51
CA CYS A 354 5.45 -14.03 -6.61
C CYS A 354 5.03 -14.21 -8.07
N VAL A 355 4.04 -15.06 -8.32
CA VAL A 355 3.56 -15.41 -9.67
C VAL A 355 2.66 -14.32 -10.24
N ASN A 356 1.88 -13.66 -9.40
CA ASN A 356 0.76 -12.81 -9.82
C ASN A 356 0.82 -11.37 -9.27
N ALA A 357 1.89 -10.98 -8.58
CA ALA A 357 1.98 -9.66 -7.96
C ALA A 357 3.40 -9.10 -7.99
N ASP A 358 3.50 -7.78 -8.17
CA ASP A 358 4.68 -7.01 -7.81
C ASP A 358 4.69 -6.80 -6.30
N GLU A 359 5.89 -6.64 -5.73
CA GLU A 359 6.07 -6.40 -4.31
C GLU A 359 6.89 -5.12 -4.08
N VAL A 360 6.37 -4.24 -3.21
CA VAL A 360 7.08 -3.05 -2.74
C VAL A 360 7.42 -3.26 -1.27
N VAL A 361 8.72 -3.31 -0.97
CA VAL A 361 9.26 -3.59 0.35
C VAL A 361 9.80 -2.30 0.95
N TYR A 362 9.31 -1.93 2.14
CA TYR A 362 9.80 -0.80 2.92
C TYR A 362 10.37 -1.28 4.26
N VAL A 363 11.63 -0.95 4.56
CA VAL A 363 12.27 -1.37 5.81
C VAL A 363 11.97 -0.37 6.92
N THR A 364 11.46 -0.85 8.06
CA THR A 364 11.08 -0.03 9.21
C THR A 364 12.09 -0.08 10.35
N LYS A 365 12.76 -1.23 10.58
CA LYS A 365 13.75 -1.39 11.65
C LYS A 365 14.85 -2.37 11.26
N GLY A 366 15.98 -2.23 11.93
CA GLY A 366 17.08 -3.18 11.83
C GLY A 366 17.87 -3.07 10.53
N SER A 367 18.61 -4.12 10.20
CA SER A 367 19.46 -4.13 9.00
C SER A 367 19.51 -5.52 8.38
N GLY A 368 19.76 -5.56 7.07
CA GLY A 368 19.91 -6.83 6.38
C GLY A 368 20.29 -6.69 4.92
N ARG A 369 19.91 -7.67 4.12
CA ARG A 369 20.28 -7.78 2.71
C ARG A 369 19.09 -8.27 1.90
N ILE A 370 18.86 -7.64 0.77
CA ILE A 370 17.90 -8.09 -0.23
C ILE A 370 18.66 -8.38 -1.53
N GLN A 371 18.47 -9.58 -2.07
CA GLN A 371 18.98 -9.92 -3.39
C GLN A 371 17.83 -10.25 -4.33
N ILE A 372 17.97 -9.87 -5.60
CA ILE A 372 17.02 -10.13 -6.68
C ILE A 372 17.78 -10.72 -7.86
N ALA A 373 17.31 -11.84 -8.39
CA ALA A 373 17.82 -12.43 -9.61
C ALA A 373 17.00 -11.94 -10.81
N ASN A 374 17.69 -11.63 -11.90
CA ASN A 374 17.07 -11.40 -13.20
C ASN A 374 16.59 -12.74 -13.80
N PRO A 375 15.65 -12.71 -14.77
CA PRO A 375 15.16 -13.92 -15.44
C PRO A 375 16.26 -14.75 -16.13
N ASP A 376 17.37 -14.13 -16.52
CA ASP A 376 18.54 -14.79 -17.12
C ASP A 376 19.50 -15.42 -16.09
N GLY A 377 19.19 -15.32 -14.80
CA GLY A 377 20.00 -15.82 -13.69
C GLY A 377 21.15 -14.89 -13.27
N THR A 378 21.31 -13.72 -13.89
CA THR A 378 22.26 -12.72 -13.43
C THR A 378 21.75 -12.03 -12.16
N ASN A 379 22.69 -11.46 -11.39
CA ASN A 379 22.35 -10.71 -10.19
C ASN A 379 21.74 -9.35 -10.58
N GLY A 380 20.43 -9.19 -10.35
CA GLY A 380 19.68 -7.96 -10.64
C GLY A 380 19.78 -6.93 -9.51
N LEU A 381 19.85 -7.37 -8.26
CA LEU A 381 20.08 -6.51 -7.10
C LEU A 381 20.83 -7.28 -6.02
N ASP A 382 21.74 -6.58 -5.36
CA ASP A 382 22.38 -7.03 -4.14
C ASP A 382 22.60 -5.85 -3.20
N ALA A 383 21.58 -5.58 -2.38
CA ALA A 383 21.51 -4.37 -1.59
C ALA A 383 21.58 -4.67 -0.09
N HIS A 384 22.38 -3.88 0.62
CA HIS A 384 22.25 -3.75 2.07
C HIS A 384 21.10 -2.80 2.37
N VAL A 385 20.19 -3.19 3.26
CA VAL A 385 18.98 -2.42 3.57
C VAL A 385 18.92 -2.06 5.05
N GLN A 386 18.36 -0.88 5.33
CA GLN A 386 18.23 -0.27 6.65
C GLN A 386 16.92 0.55 6.70
N PRO A 387 16.52 1.11 7.84
CA PRO A 387 15.25 1.83 7.94
C PRO A 387 15.15 2.95 6.90
N GLY A 388 14.02 3.00 6.19
CA GLY A 388 13.78 3.94 5.09
C GLY A 388 14.23 3.45 3.70
N SER A 389 14.90 2.30 3.58
CA SER A 389 15.14 1.65 2.29
C SER A 389 13.82 1.19 1.65
N LEU A 390 13.65 1.44 0.36
CA LEU A 390 12.52 0.96 -0.44
C LEU A 390 13.01 0.18 -1.66
N ILE A 391 12.58 -1.08 -1.77
CA ILE A 391 12.92 -2.00 -2.87
C ILE A 391 11.65 -2.40 -3.60
N VAL A 392 11.68 -2.38 -4.94
CA VAL A 392 10.60 -2.90 -5.78
C VAL A 392 11.06 -4.23 -6.40
N ILE A 393 10.27 -5.27 -6.19
CA ILE A 393 10.50 -6.61 -6.72
C ILE A 393 9.39 -6.93 -7.71
N PRO A 394 9.66 -6.87 -9.03
CA PRO A 394 8.63 -7.21 -10.00
C PRO A 394 8.22 -8.67 -9.90
N ARG A 395 6.96 -8.97 -10.26
CA ARG A 395 6.47 -10.35 -10.36
C ARG A 395 7.44 -11.22 -11.17
N LEU A 396 7.51 -12.50 -10.82
CA LEU A 396 8.42 -13.50 -11.39
C LEU A 396 9.92 -13.25 -11.15
N HIS A 397 10.33 -12.12 -10.57
CA HIS A 397 11.72 -11.97 -10.14
C HIS A 397 11.94 -12.70 -8.83
N ALA A 398 12.89 -13.65 -8.84
CA ALA A 398 13.24 -14.39 -7.64
C ALA A 398 14.02 -13.47 -6.69
N SER A 399 13.60 -13.41 -5.43
CA SER A 399 14.23 -12.57 -4.42
C SER A 399 14.41 -13.31 -3.11
N VAL A 400 15.35 -12.83 -2.30
CA VAL A 400 15.59 -13.30 -0.94
C VAL A 400 15.79 -12.10 -0.02
N LYS A 401 15.24 -12.17 1.19
CA LYS A 401 15.41 -11.15 2.23
C LYS A 401 16.04 -11.80 3.45
N ALA A 402 17.16 -11.26 3.90
CA ALA A 402 17.92 -11.82 5.01
C ALA A 402 18.23 -10.74 6.05
N ALA A 403 18.00 -11.03 7.32
CA ALA A 403 18.49 -10.19 8.40
C ALA A 403 20.02 -10.26 8.52
N SER A 404 20.60 -9.18 9.03
CA SER A 404 22.02 -9.14 9.40
C SER A 404 22.35 -10.19 10.46
N LYS A 405 23.64 -10.51 10.60
CA LYS A 405 24.12 -11.44 11.65
C LYS A 405 23.92 -10.89 13.07
N ASN A 406 24.00 -9.58 13.22
CA ASN A 406 24.05 -8.91 14.53
C ASN A 406 22.75 -8.17 14.86
N GLU A 407 21.82 -8.06 13.93
CA GLU A 407 20.59 -7.29 14.08
C GLU A 407 19.45 -7.98 13.34
N GLY A 408 18.23 -7.89 13.87
CA GLY A 408 17.04 -8.33 13.15
C GLY A 408 16.71 -7.39 11.99
N LEU A 409 15.65 -7.71 11.25
CA LEU A 409 15.16 -6.88 10.16
C LEU A 409 13.62 -6.87 10.17
N GLU A 410 13.03 -5.68 10.21
CA GLU A 410 11.58 -5.48 10.11
C GLU A 410 11.27 -4.75 8.81
N MET A 411 10.31 -5.27 8.05
CA MET A 411 9.88 -4.69 6.78
C MET A 411 8.38 -4.84 6.59
N ILE A 412 7.81 -3.88 5.86
CA ILE A 412 6.45 -3.93 5.33
C ILE A 412 6.55 -4.30 3.85
N SER A 413 5.75 -5.27 3.43
CA SER A 413 5.65 -5.70 2.04
C SER A 413 4.24 -5.45 1.54
N PHE A 414 4.10 -4.58 0.56
CA PHE A 414 2.86 -4.37 -0.17
C PHE A 414 2.92 -5.18 -1.46
N THR A 415 1.84 -5.88 -1.81
CA THR A 415 1.75 -6.63 -3.06
C THR A 415 0.60 -6.11 -3.90
N THR A 416 0.79 -6.07 -5.22
CA THR A 416 -0.21 -5.61 -6.21
C THR A 416 -1.24 -6.68 -6.57
N SER A 417 -1.51 -7.59 -5.64
CA SER A 417 -2.58 -8.57 -5.71
C SER A 417 -3.11 -8.77 -4.29
N ALA A 418 -4.43 -8.81 -4.12
CA ALA A 418 -5.03 -9.10 -2.84
C ALA A 418 -5.03 -10.60 -2.49
N LEU A 419 -4.43 -11.45 -3.32
CA LEU A 419 -4.09 -12.85 -3.00
C LEU A 419 -2.76 -13.20 -3.70
N PRO A 420 -1.62 -12.73 -3.18
CA PRO A 420 -0.33 -13.02 -3.78
C PRO A 420 -0.05 -14.53 -3.71
N PHE A 421 0.44 -15.09 -4.80
CA PHE A 421 0.73 -16.51 -4.95
C PHE A 421 2.23 -16.74 -5.12
N TRP A 422 2.86 -17.32 -4.09
CA TRP A 422 4.30 -17.45 -3.97
C TRP A 422 4.79 -18.83 -4.37
N SER A 423 6.01 -18.87 -4.91
CA SER A 423 6.77 -20.08 -5.20
C SER A 423 8.16 -19.97 -4.59
N ASP A 424 8.42 -20.76 -3.54
CA ASP A 424 9.70 -20.78 -2.83
C ASP A 424 10.67 -21.78 -3.47
N LEU A 425 11.96 -21.47 -3.40
CA LEU A 425 13.10 -22.29 -3.85
C LEU A 425 13.75 -23.09 -2.72
N ALA A 426 13.48 -22.75 -1.46
CA ALA A 426 13.98 -23.47 -0.30
C ALA A 426 12.92 -23.64 0.78
N GLY A 427 13.07 -24.68 1.61
CA GLY A 427 12.09 -25.07 2.63
C GLY A 427 11.17 -26.21 2.18
N HIS A 428 10.30 -26.64 3.09
CA HIS A 428 9.47 -27.85 2.97
C HIS A 428 8.54 -27.82 1.76
N ASN A 429 7.93 -26.66 1.50
CA ASN A 429 6.98 -26.46 0.40
C ASN A 429 7.63 -25.90 -0.88
N SER A 430 8.97 -25.87 -0.95
CA SER A 430 9.65 -25.30 -2.11
C SER A 430 9.53 -26.18 -3.36
N VAL A 431 9.57 -25.54 -4.53
CA VAL A 431 9.53 -26.24 -5.83
C VAL A 431 10.74 -27.15 -5.99
N LEU A 432 11.92 -26.73 -5.51
CA LEU A 432 13.12 -27.56 -5.61
C LEU A 432 13.00 -28.80 -4.71
N HIS A 433 12.53 -28.64 -3.47
CA HIS A 433 12.36 -29.77 -2.54
C HIS A 433 11.31 -30.78 -3.02
N ASN A 434 10.24 -30.32 -3.66
CA ASN A 434 9.11 -31.16 -4.09
C ASN A 434 9.19 -31.63 -5.55
N MET A 435 10.17 -31.15 -6.32
CA MET A 435 10.43 -31.65 -7.67
C MET A 435 10.86 -33.13 -7.61
N PRO A 436 10.40 -33.98 -8.55
CA PRO A 436 10.82 -35.38 -8.59
C PRO A 436 12.34 -35.51 -8.56
N ALA A 437 12.87 -36.37 -7.69
CA ALA A 437 14.30 -36.50 -7.46
C ALA A 437 15.08 -36.78 -8.76
N VAL A 438 14.52 -37.57 -9.68
CA VAL A 438 15.12 -37.80 -11.01
C VAL A 438 15.24 -36.51 -11.82
N ALA A 439 14.22 -35.64 -11.81
CA ALA A 439 14.27 -34.38 -12.52
C ALA A 439 15.35 -33.46 -11.94
N VAL A 440 15.47 -33.38 -10.60
CA VAL A 440 16.52 -32.58 -9.96
C VAL A 440 17.92 -33.14 -10.27
N LYS A 441 18.15 -34.44 -10.04
CA LYS A 441 19.47 -35.04 -10.23
C LYS A 441 19.95 -34.96 -11.67
N GLU A 442 19.07 -35.25 -12.64
CA GLU A 442 19.42 -35.21 -14.06
C GLU A 442 19.57 -33.76 -14.56
N ALA A 443 18.66 -32.85 -14.19
CA ALA A 443 18.72 -31.46 -14.67
C ALA A 443 19.89 -30.66 -14.06
N PHE A 444 20.19 -30.86 -12.78
CA PHE A 444 21.30 -30.20 -12.09
C PHE A 444 22.60 -31.00 -12.15
N ASN A 445 22.59 -32.20 -12.73
CA ASN A 445 23.72 -33.13 -12.84
C ASN A 445 24.42 -33.36 -11.48
N ILE A 446 23.63 -33.69 -10.45
CA ILE A 446 24.12 -33.94 -9.08
C ILE A 446 23.92 -35.40 -8.65
N PRO A 447 24.86 -35.98 -7.87
CA PRO A 447 24.70 -37.32 -7.34
C PRO A 447 23.69 -37.38 -6.18
N GLU A 448 23.21 -38.59 -5.88
CA GLU A 448 22.21 -38.84 -4.83
C GLU A 448 22.64 -38.31 -3.46
N ASP A 449 23.90 -38.49 -3.07
CA ASP A 449 24.40 -38.07 -1.76
C ASP A 449 24.41 -36.54 -1.59
N VAL A 450 24.58 -35.80 -2.69
CA VAL A 450 24.43 -34.34 -2.69
C VAL A 450 22.97 -33.97 -2.56
N TRP A 451 22.08 -34.60 -3.33
CA TRP A 451 20.65 -34.34 -3.26
C TRP A 451 20.06 -34.62 -1.87
N GLU A 452 20.45 -35.73 -1.24
CA GLU A 452 20.02 -36.06 0.12
C GLU A 452 20.45 -35.00 1.14
N LYS A 453 21.62 -34.37 0.99
CA LYS A 453 22.01 -33.24 1.86
C LYS A 453 21.09 -32.03 1.72
N PHE A 454 20.60 -31.74 0.51
CA PHE A 454 19.62 -30.67 0.30
C PHE A 454 18.28 -31.02 0.96
N ARG A 455 17.81 -32.27 0.79
CA ARG A 455 16.56 -32.75 1.41
C ARG A 455 16.61 -32.81 2.92
N SER A 456 17.74 -33.22 3.49
CA SER A 456 17.94 -33.37 4.93
C SER A 456 18.48 -32.10 5.60
N SER A 457 18.56 -30.97 4.87
CA SER A 457 19.03 -29.72 5.44
C SER A 457 18.11 -29.25 6.56
N SER A 458 18.67 -28.61 7.60
CA SER A 458 17.88 -28.18 8.76
C SER A 458 16.80 -27.15 8.40
N THR A 459 16.97 -26.43 7.30
CA THR A 459 15.98 -25.46 6.77
C THR A 459 14.87 -26.13 5.96
N ALA A 460 15.04 -27.37 5.48
CA ALA A 460 14.07 -28.09 4.66
C ALA A 460 12.76 -28.44 5.39
N ARG A 461 12.70 -28.31 6.72
CA ARG A 461 11.48 -28.52 7.52
C ARG A 461 10.64 -27.25 7.70
N TYR A 462 11.19 -26.09 7.38
CA TYR A 462 10.52 -24.79 7.54
C TYR A 462 9.90 -24.32 6.21
N SER A 463 8.94 -23.41 6.28
CA SER A 463 8.32 -22.76 5.10
C SER A 463 8.32 -21.25 5.29
N ILE A 464 8.45 -20.50 4.19
CA ILE A 464 8.43 -19.02 4.14
C ILE A 464 9.59 -18.35 4.91
N ILE A 465 9.66 -18.50 6.24
CA ILE A 465 10.77 -17.99 7.07
C ILE A 465 11.68 -19.13 7.46
N LEU A 466 12.96 -19.01 7.12
CA LEU A 466 14.02 -19.96 7.42
C LEU A 466 14.86 -19.42 8.59
N PRO A 467 15.00 -20.15 9.71
CA PRO A 467 15.93 -19.80 10.77
C PRO A 467 17.39 -19.95 10.33
N ALA A 468 18.28 -19.27 11.05
CA ALA A 468 19.71 -19.49 10.88
C ALA A 468 20.05 -21.00 11.10
N PRO A 469 20.98 -21.58 10.33
CA PRO A 469 21.31 -23.00 10.44
C PRO A 469 21.69 -23.47 11.86
N GLU A 470 22.29 -22.60 12.66
CA GLU A 470 22.61 -22.84 14.08
C GLU A 470 21.38 -22.95 14.99
N PHE A 471 20.30 -22.23 14.70
CA PHE A 471 19.05 -22.27 15.49
C PHE A 471 18.06 -23.31 14.95
N ALA A 472 18.23 -23.74 13.70
CA ALA A 472 17.39 -24.73 13.03
C ALA A 472 17.53 -26.17 13.57
N LYS A 473 18.43 -26.44 14.54
CA LYS A 473 18.73 -27.78 15.06
C LYS A 473 18.08 -28.11 16.41
N HIS A 474 17.44 -27.12 17.07
CA HIS A 474 17.02 -27.22 18.47
C HIS A 474 15.51 -27.16 18.72
N GLU A 475 14.69 -27.19 17.66
CA GLU A 475 13.23 -27.33 17.74
C GLU A 475 12.76 -28.72 17.32
#